data_AF-A0A5C7BAI0-F1
#
_entry.id   AF-A0A5C7BAI0-F1
#
_cell.length_a   1.000
_cell.length_b   1.000
_cell.length_c   1.000
_cell.angle_alpha   90.00
_cell.angle_beta   90.00
_cell.angle_gamma   90.00
#
_symmetry.space_group_name_H-M   'P 1'
#
loop_
_entity.id
_entity.type
_entity.pdbx_description
1 polymer ?
#
loop_
_entity_poly.entity_id
_entity_poly.type
_entity_poly.pdbx_seq_one_letter_code
_entity_poly.pdbx_strand_id
1 'polypeptide(L)' 'MDTCIDKDRIREGACTLDYNPVCGCDLKTYPNACNADLSGVTSWTEGGCK' A
#
# COMPACT_ATOMS: atom_id res chain seq x y z
N MET A 1 12.87 14.15 0.75
CA MET A 1 12.84 13.54 -0.59
C MET A 1 11.85 12.40 -0.55
N ASP A 2 10.97 12.33 -1.52
CA ASP A 2 9.75 11.53 -1.58
C ASP A 2 9.92 10.07 -1.12
N THR A 3 9.69 9.82 0.18
CA THR A 3 9.83 8.50 0.81
C THR A 3 8.59 7.64 0.62
N CYS A 4 7.82 7.86 -0.46
CA CYS A 4 6.56 7.19 -0.60
C CYS A 4 6.70 5.66 -0.66
N ILE A 5 7.74 5.17 -1.35
CA ILE A 5 8.07 3.75 -1.42
C ILE A 5 9.40 3.53 -0.71
N ASP A 6 9.36 2.77 0.39
CA ASP A 6 10.51 2.21 1.09
C ASP A 6 10.81 0.82 0.51
N LYS A 7 11.88 0.73 -0.27
CA LYS A 7 12.28 -0.51 -0.94
C LYS A 7 12.72 -1.59 0.04
N ASP A 8 13.16 -1.22 1.24
CA ASP A 8 13.61 -2.18 2.25
C ASP A 8 12.40 -2.86 2.94
N ARG A 9 11.20 -2.30 2.78
CA ARG A 9 9.94 -2.88 3.26
C ARG A 9 9.22 -3.75 2.23
N ILE A 10 9.66 -3.72 0.97
CA ILE A 10 9.08 -4.56 -0.08
C ILE A 10 9.37 -6.02 0.26
N ARG A 11 8.32 -6.80 0.54
CA ARG A 11 8.44 -8.20 0.92
C ARG A 11 7.21 -8.97 0.48
N GLU A 12 7.41 -10.25 0.17
CA GLU A 12 6.29 -11.15 -0.04
C GLU A 12 5.73 -11.61 1.31
N GLY A 13 4.40 -11.60 1.42
CA GLY A 13 3.69 -11.95 2.64
C GLY A 13 2.23 -12.30 2.36
N ALA A 14 1.56 -12.90 3.34
CA ALA A 14 0.14 -13.18 3.25
C ALA A 14 -0.66 -12.04 3.89
N CYS A 15 -1.61 -11.50 3.14
CA CYS A 15 -2.62 -10.57 3.63
C CYS A 15 -3.99 -11.26 3.65
N THR A 16 -4.93 -10.72 4.43
CA THR A 16 -6.32 -11.15 4.30
C THR A 16 -6.85 -10.81 2.91
N LEU A 17 -7.86 -11.58 2.48
CA LEU A 17 -8.57 -11.33 1.23
C LEU A 17 -9.67 -10.27 1.37
N ASP A 18 -9.70 -9.56 2.51
CA ASP A 18 -10.65 -8.48 2.74
C ASP A 18 -10.35 -7.34 1.78
N TYR A 19 -11.38 -6.93 1.05
CA TYR A 19 -11.29 -5.84 0.10
C TYR A 19 -11.63 -4.52 0.80
N ASN A 20 -10.59 -3.82 1.25
CA ASN A 20 -10.65 -2.52 1.92
C ASN A 20 -9.66 -1.58 1.23
N PRO A 21 -9.99 -1.07 0.03
CA PRO A 21 -9.01 -0.44 -0.84
C PRO A 21 -8.38 0.79 -0.19
N VAL A 22 -7.10 0.99 -0.45
CA VAL A 22 -6.34 2.16 0.02
C VAL A 22 -5.57 2.79 -1.12
N CYS A 23 -5.46 4.12 -1.11
CA CYS A 23 -4.67 4.87 -2.07
C CYS A 23 -3.31 5.15 -1.45
N GLY A 24 -2.27 4.54 -2.01
CA GLY A 24 -0.89 4.82 -1.65
C GLY A 24 -0.48 6.22 -2.06
N CYS A 25 0.54 6.77 -1.40
CA CYS A 25 1.19 8.01 -1.81
C CYS A 25 1.82 7.93 -3.23
N ASP A 26 1.92 6.72 -3.81
CA ASP A 26 2.42 6.46 -5.16
C ASP A 26 1.29 6.50 -6.21
N LEU A 27 0.10 6.93 -5.77
CA LEU A 27 -1.12 7.02 -6.55
C LEU A 27 -1.59 5.65 -7.09
N LYS A 28 -1.19 4.56 -6.42
CA LYS A 28 -1.74 3.23 -6.69
C LYS A 28 -2.78 2.85 -5.66
N THR A 29 -3.83 2.19 -6.14
CA THR A 29 -4.83 1.58 -5.27
C THR A 29 -4.39 0.16 -4.91
N TYR A 30 -4.30 -0.10 -3.61
CA TYR A 30 -4.03 -1.42 -3.08
C TYR A 30 -5.33 -2.06 -2.58
N PRO A 31 -5.52 -3.38 -2.72
CA PRO A 31 -6.73 -4.06 -2.27
C PRO A 31 -7.02 -3.90 -0.77
N ASN A 32 -5.96 -3.76 0.03
CA ASN A 32 -6.01 -3.43 1.45
C ASN A 32 -4.69 -2.82 1.94
N ALA A 33 -4.72 -2.29 3.16
CA ALA A 33 -3.56 -1.71 3.84
C ALA A 33 -2.36 -2.68 3.94
N CYS A 34 -2.62 -3.97 4.14
CA CYS A 34 -1.56 -4.97 4.20
C CYS A 34 -0.84 -5.10 2.83
N ASN A 35 -1.58 -5.13 1.72
CA ASN A 35 -0.98 -5.16 0.39
C ASN A 35 -0.16 -3.88 0.09
N ALA A 36 -0.59 -2.73 0.60
CA ALA A 36 0.17 -1.48 0.50
C ALA A 36 1.50 -1.56 1.29
N ASP A 37 1.47 -2.06 2.52
CA ASP A 37 2.67 -2.27 3.35
C ASP A 37 3.67 -3.23 2.69
N LEU A 38 3.20 -4.38 2.20
CA LEU A 38 4.05 -5.36 1.50
C LEU A 38 4.68 -4.79 0.22
N SER A 39 4.02 -3.80 -0.39
CA SER A 39 4.53 -3.10 -1.56
C SER A 39 5.52 -1.98 -1.21
N GLY A 40 5.88 -1.85 0.07
CA GLY A 40 6.80 -0.85 0.58
C GLY A 40 6.21 0.56 0.62
N VAL A 41 4.90 0.73 0.44
CA VAL A 41 4.27 2.04 0.56
C VAL A 41 4.39 2.49 2.01
N THR A 42 4.77 3.74 2.24
CA THR A 42 4.95 4.29 3.59
C THR A 42 3.75 5.08 4.09
N SER A 43 2.89 5.54 3.17
CA SER A 43 1.69 6.31 3.51
C SER A 43 0.49 5.96 2.63
N TRP A 44 -0.59 5.69 3.33
CA TRP A 44 -1.97 5.38 2.94
C TRP A 44 -3.04 6.46 3.00
N THR A 45 -4.07 6.43 2.17
CA THR A 45 -5.41 6.94 2.56
C THR A 45 -6.47 5.87 2.34
N GLU A 46 -7.53 5.89 3.14
CA GLU A 46 -8.66 4.97 2.99
C GLU A 46 -9.45 5.28 1.71
N GLY A 47 -9.84 4.23 0.98
CA GLY A 47 -10.47 4.33 -0.33
C GLY A 47 -9.47 4.27 -1.48
N GLY A 48 -9.95 3.95 -2.68
CA GLY A 48 -9.12 3.94 -3.88
C GLY A 48 -8.71 5.34 -4.35
N CYS A 49 -7.63 5.41 -5.12
CA CYS A 49 -7.21 6.65 -5.79
C CYS A 49 -8.28 7.10 -6.80
N LYS A 50 -8.39 8.42 -7.01
CA LYS A 50 -9.36 9.05 -7.91
C LYS A 50 -8.71 9.58 -9.18
#